data_AF-A0A2P8K708-F1
#
_entry.id   AF-A0A2P8K708-F1
#
_cell.length_a   1.000
_cell.length_b   1.000
_cell.length_c   1.000
_cell.angle_alpha   90.00
_cell.angle_beta   90.00
_cell.angle_gamma   90.00
#
_symmetry.space_group_name_H-M   'P 1'
#
loop_
_entity.id
_entity.type
_entity.pdbx_description
1 polymer ?
#
loop_
_entity_poly.entity_id
_entity_poly.type
_entity_poly.pdbx_seq_one_letter_code
_entity_poly.pdbx_strand_id
1 'polypeptide(L)'
;MQPTKPRRRNRMRGKHAPENQLKAPRPARTRAKRPVPRAPSPYQGTPMEQLRQWFGSKGWKPYAFQEEAWAAYARGDSGLIHVPTGAGKTYAAYIGPLANAAQRNEKGLQVLYLTP
;
A
#
# COMPACT_ATOMS: atom_id res chain seq x y z
N MET A 1 80.07 0.38 -17.87
CA MET A 1 79.95 1.39 -18.94
C MET A 1 78.49 1.80 -19.07
N GLN A 2 78.17 3.08 -18.82
CA GLN A 2 76.89 3.69 -19.21
C GLN A 2 77.00 4.22 -20.65
N PRO A 3 75.88 4.55 -21.30
CA PRO A 3 75.64 5.97 -21.52
C PRO A 3 74.22 6.42 -21.18
N THR A 4 74.13 7.70 -20.83
CA THR A 4 72.95 8.44 -20.36
C THR A 4 72.38 9.38 -21.43
N LYS A 5 71.15 9.86 -21.17
CA LYS A 5 70.46 11.08 -21.66
C LYS A 5 69.57 10.94 -22.92
N PRO A 6 68.50 11.77 -23.10
CA PRO A 6 68.28 13.09 -22.49
C PRO A 6 66.91 13.34 -21.82
N ARG A 7 66.92 14.34 -20.92
CA ARG A 7 65.79 15.02 -20.28
C ARG A 7 65.30 16.13 -21.22
N ARG A 8 64.01 16.18 -21.58
CA ARG A 8 63.39 17.36 -22.23
C ARG A 8 62.00 17.70 -21.68
N ARG A 9 61.95 18.90 -21.08
CA ARG A 9 60.91 19.93 -21.02
C ARG A 9 59.43 19.54 -20.86
N ASN A 10 58.95 19.94 -19.68
CA ASN A 10 57.66 20.55 -19.36
C ASN A 10 56.81 21.04 -20.55
N ARG A 11 55.55 20.57 -20.64
CA ARG A 11 54.48 21.25 -21.36
C ARG A 11 53.24 21.25 -20.48
N MET A 12 52.92 22.43 -19.95
CA MET A 12 51.66 22.74 -19.27
C MET A 12 50.49 22.27 -20.13
N ARG A 13 49.62 21.43 -19.58
CA ARG A 13 48.31 21.11 -20.16
C ARG A 13 47.25 21.32 -19.09
N GLY A 14 46.32 22.21 -19.43
CA GLY A 14 45.05 22.55 -18.81
C GLY A 14 44.74 21.99 -17.43
N LYS A 15 44.53 22.91 -16.49
CA LYS A 15 43.67 22.73 -15.31
C LYS A 15 42.30 22.23 -15.79
N HIS A 16 42.04 20.93 -15.72
CA HIS A 16 40.67 20.43 -15.74
C HIS A 16 40.08 20.73 -14.36
N ALA A 17 39.19 21.72 -14.33
CA ALA A 17 38.37 22.04 -13.16
C ALA A 17 37.56 20.80 -12.76
N PRO A 18 37.37 20.52 -11.45
CA PRO A 18 36.44 19.48 -11.05
C PRO A 18 35.03 19.95 -11.41
N GLU A 19 34.40 19.19 -12.31
CA GLU A 19 32.99 19.26 -12.65
C GLU A 19 32.18 19.03 -11.36
N ASN A 20 31.80 20.14 -10.71
CA ASN A 20 30.98 20.12 -9.52
C ASN A 20 29.57 19.71 -9.95
N GLN A 21 29.33 18.39 -9.98
CA GLN A 21 28.01 17.79 -10.13
C GLN A 21 27.07 18.43 -9.10
N LEU A 22 26.25 19.36 -9.55
CA LEU A 22 25.05 19.81 -8.84
C LEU A 22 24.17 18.58 -8.63
N LYS A 23 24.35 17.90 -7.48
CA LYS A 23 23.39 16.93 -7.00
C LYS A 23 22.08 17.68 -6.79
N ALA A 24 21.09 17.37 -7.63
CA ALA A 24 19.73 17.85 -7.44
C ALA A 24 19.32 17.63 -5.98
N PRO A 25 18.67 18.61 -5.32
CA PRO A 25 18.26 18.46 -3.94
C PRO A 25 17.37 17.22 -3.82
N ARG A 26 17.81 16.26 -2.99
CA ARG A 26 16.98 15.11 -2.63
C ARG A 26 15.64 15.64 -2.13
N PRO A 27 14.48 15.15 -2.63
CA PRO A 27 13.20 15.62 -2.14
C PRO A 27 13.16 15.40 -0.64
N ALA A 28 12.81 16.46 0.09
CA ALA A 28 12.69 16.42 1.54
C ALA A 28 11.80 15.23 1.91
N ARG A 29 12.37 14.26 2.63
CA ARG A 29 11.67 13.08 3.11
C ARG A 29 10.52 13.59 4.00
N THR A 30 9.30 13.58 3.48
CA THR A 30 8.13 13.98 4.25
C THR A 30 8.11 13.10 5.48
N ARG A 31 8.19 13.72 6.67
CA ARG A 31 8.20 13.00 7.95
C ARG A 31 6.94 12.16 7.99
N ALA A 32 7.07 10.85 7.76
CA ALA A 32 5.95 9.92 7.76
C ALA A 32 5.22 10.10 9.10
N LYS A 33 3.94 10.49 9.06
CA LYS A 33 3.13 10.59 10.27
C LYS A 33 3.26 9.27 11.02
N ARG A 34 3.64 9.34 12.29
CA ARG A 34 3.77 8.16 13.15
C ARG A 34 2.39 7.48 13.14
N PRO A 35 2.29 6.20 12.78
CA PRO A 35 0.99 5.54 12.72
C PRO A 35 0.36 5.64 14.11
N VAL A 36 -0.85 6.18 14.18
CA VAL A 36 -1.62 6.19 15.41
C VAL A 36 -1.86 4.72 15.75
N PRO A 37 -1.50 4.25 16.97
CA PRO A 37 -1.81 2.88 17.38
C PRO A 37 -3.32 2.66 17.20
N ARG A 38 -3.70 1.72 16.33
CA ARG A 38 -5.10 1.41 16.13
C ARG A 38 -5.59 0.67 17.36
N ALA A 39 -6.67 1.16 17.97
CA ALA A 39 -7.33 0.46 19.06
C ALA A 39 -7.75 -0.95 18.59
N PRO A 40 -7.75 -1.95 19.47
CA PRO A 40 -8.25 -3.27 19.13
C PRO A 40 -9.71 -3.17 18.66
N SER A 41 -10.09 -4.06 17.73
CA SER A 41 -11.49 -4.17 17.32
C SER A 41 -12.34 -4.47 18.55
N PRO A 42 -13.46 -3.77 18.76
CA PRO A 42 -14.40 -4.11 19.84
C PRO A 42 -15.15 -5.42 19.56
N TYR A 43 -15.05 -5.94 18.33
CA TYR A 43 -15.69 -7.18 17.90
C TYR A 43 -14.73 -8.35 18.01
N GLN A 44 -15.24 -9.49 18.49
CA GLN A 44 -14.45 -10.68 18.81
C GLN A 44 -14.69 -11.82 17.80
N GLY A 45 -13.78 -12.80 17.76
CA GLY A 45 -13.92 -13.99 16.92
C GLY A 45 -13.30 -13.86 15.52
N THR A 46 -13.69 -14.76 14.63
CA THR A 46 -13.28 -14.81 13.23
C THR A 46 -13.65 -13.53 12.48
N PRO A 47 -13.00 -13.20 11.35
CA PRO A 47 -13.37 -12.02 10.56
C PRO A 47 -14.86 -11.97 10.20
N MET A 48 -15.45 -13.12 9.85
CA MET A 48 -16.89 -13.22 9.55
C MET A 48 -17.77 -12.90 10.76
N GLU A 49 -17.41 -13.37 11.96
CA GLU A 49 -18.15 -13.05 13.19
C GLU A 49 -18.03 -11.58 13.55
N GLN A 50 -16.85 -10.97 13.36
CA GLN A 50 -16.67 -9.54 13.58
C GLN A 50 -17.53 -8.70 12.64
N LEU A 51 -17.63 -9.10 11.36
CA LEU A 51 -18.52 -8.46 10.40
C LEU A 51 -19.98 -8.58 10.81
N ARG A 52 -20.43 -9.78 11.21
CA ARG A 52 -21.79 -10.00 11.72
C ARG A 52 -22.09 -9.14 12.95
N GLN A 53 -21.14 -9.03 13.88
CA GLN A 53 -21.30 -8.17 15.07
C GLN A 53 -21.35 -6.68 14.70
N TRP A 54 -20.54 -6.23 13.73
CA TRP A 54 -20.61 -4.85 13.25
C TRP A 54 -21.96 -4.54 12.60
N PHE A 55 -22.47 -5.43 11.74
CA PHE A 55 -23.83 -5.33 11.19
C PHE A 55 -24.88 -5.29 12.31
N GLY A 56 -24.79 -6.21 13.28
CA GLY A 56 -25.68 -6.25 14.44
C GLY A 56 -25.65 -4.98 15.26
N SER A 57 -24.48 -4.34 15.42
CA SER A 57 -24.35 -3.06 16.13
C SER A 57 -25.06 -1.89 15.43
N LYS A 58 -25.43 -2.05 14.15
CA LYS A 58 -26.25 -1.13 13.36
C LYS A 58 -27.73 -1.52 13.32
N GLY A 59 -28.12 -2.59 13.99
CA GLY A 59 -29.45 -3.18 13.88
C GLY A 59 -29.68 -3.89 12.54
N TRP A 60 -28.61 -4.26 11.83
CA TRP A 60 -28.67 -4.90 10.52
C TRP A 60 -28.31 -6.38 10.61
N LYS A 61 -28.86 -7.16 9.67
CA LYS A 61 -28.44 -8.54 9.42
C LYS A 61 -27.87 -8.60 8.00
N PRO A 62 -26.68 -9.21 7.81
CA PRO A 62 -26.17 -9.39 6.47
C PRO A 62 -27.05 -10.35 5.66
N TYR A 63 -27.17 -10.09 4.36
CA TYR A 63 -27.78 -11.04 3.43
C TYR A 63 -26.84 -12.21 3.14
N ALA A 64 -27.39 -13.37 2.77
CA ALA A 64 -26.61 -14.56 2.45
C ALA A 64 -25.53 -14.28 1.37
N PHE A 65 -25.90 -13.59 0.28
CA PHE A 65 -24.96 -13.26 -0.79
C PHE A 65 -23.80 -12.35 -0.34
N GLN A 66 -24.01 -11.53 0.70
CA GLN A 66 -22.94 -10.71 1.27
C GLN A 66 -21.92 -11.59 2.00
N GLU A 67 -22.42 -12.55 2.79
CA GLU A 67 -21.56 -13.51 3.49
C GLU A 67 -20.81 -14.43 2.51
N GLU A 68 -21.46 -14.88 1.44
CA GLU A 68 -20.84 -15.64 0.36
C GLU A 68 -19.71 -14.86 -0.31
N ALA A 69 -19.93 -13.58 -0.62
CA ALA A 69 -18.91 -12.72 -1.21
C ALA A 69 -17.71 -12.54 -0.27
N TRP A 70 -17.94 -12.36 1.03
CA TRP A 70 -16.87 -12.23 2.02
C TRP A 70 -16.09 -13.53 2.20
N ALA A 71 -16.78 -14.67 2.21
CA ALA A 71 -16.15 -15.98 2.27
C ALA A 71 -15.30 -16.26 1.02
N ALA A 72 -15.79 -15.92 -0.18
CA ALA A 72 -15.04 -16.01 -1.43
C ALA A 72 -13.79 -15.12 -1.40
N TYR A 73 -13.94 -13.87 -0.96
CA TYR A 73 -12.81 -12.97 -0.78
C TYR A 73 -11.76 -13.53 0.20
N ALA A 74 -12.20 -14.11 1.33
CA ALA A 74 -11.30 -14.69 2.33
C ALA A 74 -10.49 -15.88 1.79
N ARG A 75 -11.00 -16.59 0.78
CA ARG A 75 -10.27 -17.66 0.07
C ARG A 75 -9.32 -17.12 -1.02
N GLY A 76 -9.36 -15.82 -1.32
CA GLY A 76 -8.60 -15.22 -2.42
C GLY A 76 -9.28 -15.33 -3.78
N ASP A 77 -10.57 -15.69 -3.82
CA ASP A 77 -11.32 -15.85 -5.05
C ASP A 77 -11.67 -14.48 -5.67
N SER A 78 -11.74 -14.44 -7.00
CA SER A 78 -12.35 -13.33 -7.76
C SER A 78 -13.79 -13.69 -8.13
N GLY A 79 -14.67 -12.69 -8.27
CA GLY A 79 -16.08 -12.95 -8.57
C GLY A 79 -16.89 -11.75 -9.04
N LEU A 80 -18.10 -12.04 -9.53
CA LEU A 80 -19.11 -11.07 -9.95
C LEU A 80 -20.32 -11.17 -9.03
N ILE A 81 -20.71 -10.05 -8.42
CA ILE A 81 -21.93 -9.96 -7.61
C ILE A 81 -23.05 -9.40 -8.49
N HIS A 82 -24.03 -10.23 -8.82
CA HIS A 82 -25.22 -9.83 -9.56
C HIS A 82 -26.44 -9.84 -8.64
N VAL A 83 -26.89 -8.64 -8.24
CA VAL A 83 -28.08 -8.44 -7.41
C VAL A 83 -28.80 -7.15 -7.83
N PRO A 84 -30.11 -7.01 -7.52
CA PRO A 84 -30.86 -5.79 -7.80
C PRO A 84 -30.25 -4.54 -7.14
N THR A 85 -30.64 -3.37 -7.65
CA THR A 85 -30.35 -2.09 -6.98
C THR A 85 -30.97 -2.07 -5.58
N GLY A 86 -30.33 -1.36 -4.64
CA GLY A 86 -30.79 -1.29 -3.25
C GLY A 86 -30.53 -2.55 -2.40
N ALA A 87 -30.11 -3.69 -2.98
CA ALA A 87 -29.85 -4.92 -2.22
C ALA A 87 -28.60 -4.88 -1.33
N GLY A 88 -27.80 -3.81 -1.39
CA GLY A 88 -26.56 -3.69 -0.61
C GLY A 88 -25.35 -4.38 -1.23
N LYS A 89 -25.25 -4.42 -2.57
CA LYS A 89 -24.08 -4.94 -3.31
C LYS A 89 -22.75 -4.30 -2.91
N THR A 90 -22.78 -3.02 -2.52
CA THR A 90 -21.59 -2.31 -2.02
C THR A 90 -21.05 -2.97 -0.77
N TYR A 91 -21.92 -3.37 0.16
CA TYR A 91 -21.49 -4.07 1.37
C TYR A 91 -20.91 -5.45 1.08
N ALA A 92 -21.50 -6.19 0.13
CA ALA A 92 -20.95 -7.47 -0.31
C ALA A 92 -19.52 -7.30 -0.87
N ALA A 93 -19.31 -6.35 -1.78
CA ALA A 93 -18.03 -6.18 -2.46
C ALA A 93 -16.94 -5.54 -1.59
N TYR A 94 -17.30 -4.60 -0.70
CA TYR A 94 -16.32 -3.70 -0.09
C TYR A 94 -15.92 -4.08 1.34
N ILE A 95 -16.83 -4.62 2.14
CA ILE A 95 -16.60 -4.80 3.58
C ILE A 95 -15.56 -5.89 3.88
N GLY A 96 -15.58 -7.01 3.14
CA GLY A 96 -14.56 -8.07 3.29
C GLY A 96 -13.12 -7.54 3.09
N PRO A 97 -12.83 -6.89 1.95
CA PRO A 97 -11.55 -6.22 1.73
C PRO A 97 -11.18 -5.20 2.81
N LEU A 98 -12.12 -4.38 3.25
CA LEU A 98 -11.88 -3.37 4.29
C LEU A 98 -11.53 -3.99 5.64
N ALA A 99 -12.22 -5.07 6.03
CA ALA A 99 -11.93 -5.80 7.27
C ALA A 99 -10.54 -6.43 7.25
N ASN A 100 -10.15 -7.05 6.12
CA ASN A 100 -8.81 -7.59 5.94
C ASN A 100 -7.73 -6.49 5.98
N ALA A 101 -7.94 -5.37 5.28
CA ALA A 101 -7.05 -4.21 5.33
C ALA A 101 -6.87 -3.68 6.76
N ALA A 102 -7.96 -3.64 7.54
CA ALA A 102 -7.94 -3.23 8.94
C ALA A 102 -7.13 -4.16 9.85
N GLN A 103 -7.06 -5.45 9.53
CA GLN A 103 -6.29 -6.45 10.28
C GLN A 103 -4.80 -6.45 9.93
N ARG A 104 -4.45 -6.28 8.64
CA ARG A 104 -3.05 -6.33 8.18
C ARG A 104 -2.17 -5.19 8.70
N ASN A 105 -2.77 -4.04 9.02
CA ASN A 105 -2.07 -2.86 9.54
C ASN A 105 -0.86 -2.43 8.65
N GLU A 106 -0.98 -2.63 7.34
CA GLU A 106 0.04 -2.29 6.35
C GLU A 106 -0.10 -0.82 5.93
N LYS A 107 1.00 -0.25 5.44
CA LYS A 107 1.01 1.09 4.83
C LYS A 107 0.84 0.99 3.33
N GLY A 108 0.20 1.99 2.72
CA GLY A 108 0.03 2.09 1.27
C GLY A 108 -1.41 1.81 0.81
N LEU A 109 -1.60 1.64 -0.50
CA LEU A 109 -2.89 1.34 -1.10
C LEU A 109 -3.25 -0.13 -0.82
N GLN A 110 -4.37 -0.37 -0.12
CA GLN A 110 -4.85 -1.72 0.22
C GLN A 110 -6.14 -2.12 -0.50
N VAL A 111 -7.00 -1.17 -0.88
CA VAL A 111 -8.27 -1.41 -1.57
C VAL A 111 -8.47 -0.30 -2.62
N LEU A 112 -8.80 -0.68 -3.86
CA LEU A 112 -9.14 0.23 -4.95
C LEU A 112 -10.59 -0.04 -5.38
N TYR A 113 -11.45 0.96 -5.23
CA TYR A 113 -12.84 0.90 -5.68
C TYR A 113 -12.99 1.79 -6.92
N LEU A 114 -13.45 1.22 -8.02
CA LEU A 114 -13.61 1.93 -9.29
C LEU A 114 -15.10 2.15 -9.55
N THR A 115 -15.47 3.40 -9.81
CA THR A 115 -16.79 3.80 -10.31
C THR A 115 -16.62 4.43 -11.68
N PRO A 116 -17.54 4.19 -12.64
CA PRO A 116 -17.55 4.88 -13.92
C PRO A 116 -17.56 6.41 -13.79
#